data_AF-A0A378BCB1-F1
#
_entry.id   AF-A0A378BCB1-F1
#
_cell.length_a   1.000
_cell.length_b   1.000
_cell.length_c   1.000
_cell.angle_alpha   90.00
_cell.angle_beta   90.00
_cell.angle_gamma   90.00
#
_symmetry.space_group_name_H-M   'P 1'
#
loop_
_entity.id
_entity.type
_entity.pdbx_description
1 polymer ?
#
loop_
_entity_poly.entity_id
_entity_poly.type
_entity_poly.pdbx_seq_one_letter_code
_entity_poly.pdbx_strand_id
1 'polypeptide(L)'
;MTVRVDWETGQGSSAGFPGFADRAKYKAWIADIDAQKRQHSQTVPLPDYNGQDVCGITVHFLPCDDVKVTTSCYTYGSPSYPIKEPVRMKEPAVCPK
;
A
#
# COMPACT_ATOMS: atom_id res chain seq x y z
N MET A 1 16.80 6.75 11.27
CA MET A 1 16.12 7.72 10.38
C MET A 1 14.66 7.32 10.27
N THR A 2 13.73 8.23 9.98
CA THR A 2 12.34 7.89 9.69
C THR A 2 11.95 8.42 8.32
N VAL A 3 10.95 7.80 7.71
CA VAL A 3 10.32 8.28 6.48
C VAL A 3 8.83 8.39 6.69
N ARG A 4 8.22 9.38 6.04
CA ARG A 4 6.77 9.51 5.95
C ARG A 4 6.32 8.85 4.65
N VAL A 5 5.37 7.94 4.75
CA VAL A 5 4.72 7.30 3.61
C VAL A 5 3.29 7.79 3.57
N ASP A 6 2.90 8.39 2.44
CA ASP A 6 1.53 8.80 2.15
C ASP A 6 1.01 7.94 1.01
N TRP A 7 -0.20 7.36 1.15
CA TRP A 7 -0.81 6.51 0.12
C TRP A 7 -2.33 6.60 0.10
N GLU A 8 -2.94 6.16 -1.00
CA GLU A 8 -4.38 6.07 -1.18
C GLU A 8 -4.79 4.59 -1.32
N THR A 9 -5.83 4.17 -0.60
CA THR A 9 -6.54 2.91 -0.89
C THR A 9 -7.93 3.21 -1.46
N GLY A 10 -8.43 2.34 -2.32
CA GLY A 10 -9.73 2.48 -2.97
C GLY A 10 -9.99 1.35 -3.96
N GLN A 11 -11.18 1.33 -4.56
CA GLN A 11 -11.51 0.33 -5.57
C GLN A 11 -11.02 0.76 -6.95
N GLY A 12 -9.99 0.09 -7.45
CA GLY A 12 -9.54 0.22 -8.85
C GLY A 12 -10.35 -0.70 -9.76
N SER A 13 -11.58 -0.33 -10.12
CA SER A 13 -12.44 -1.14 -11.00
C SER A 13 -13.28 -0.28 -11.94
N SER A 14 -13.60 -0.82 -13.12
CA SER A 14 -14.61 -0.28 -14.04
C SER A 14 -15.99 -0.94 -13.87
N ALA A 15 -16.15 -1.80 -12.85
CA ALA A 15 -17.44 -2.39 -12.52
C ALA A 15 -18.49 -1.29 -12.26
N GLY A 16 -19.69 -1.49 -12.80
CA GLY A 16 -20.78 -0.51 -12.67
C GLY A 16 -20.63 0.75 -13.52
N PHE A 17 -19.59 0.86 -14.37
CA PHE A 17 -19.40 2.02 -15.24
C PHE A 17 -20.59 2.19 -16.21
N PRO A 18 -21.33 3.32 -16.16
CA PRO A 18 -22.57 3.50 -16.90
C PRO A 18 -22.36 3.98 -18.35
N GLY A 19 -21.12 4.15 -18.80
CA GLY A 19 -20.80 4.85 -20.05
C GLY A 19 -20.84 6.37 -19.90
N PHE A 20 -20.51 7.08 -20.99
CA PHE A 20 -20.40 8.55 -20.99
C PHE A 20 -21.66 9.27 -21.50
N ALA A 21 -22.64 8.54 -22.05
CA ALA A 21 -23.83 9.12 -22.67
C ALA A 21 -24.74 9.84 -21.64
N ASP A 22 -24.86 9.28 -20.44
CA ASP A 22 -25.63 9.87 -19.34
C ASP A 22 -24.68 10.52 -18.33
N ARG A 23 -24.58 11.86 -18.40
CA ARG A 23 -23.70 12.63 -17.53
C ARG A 23 -24.07 12.53 -16.05
N ALA A 24 -25.36 12.38 -15.73
CA ALA A 24 -25.80 12.30 -14.33
C ALA A 24 -25.36 10.98 -13.72
N LYS A 25 -25.58 9.86 -14.44
CA LYS A 25 -25.11 8.54 -14.01
C LYS A 25 -23.59 8.47 -13.93
N TYR A 26 -22.88 9.03 -14.92
CA TYR A 26 -21.42 9.08 -14.90
C TYR A 26 -20.87 9.82 -13.67
N LYS A 27 -21.45 10.98 -13.32
CA LYS A 27 -21.05 11.72 -12.11
C LYS A 27 -21.36 10.97 -10.82
N ALA A 28 -22.51 10.32 -10.74
CA ALA A 28 -22.88 9.51 -9.58
C ALA A 28 -21.89 8.35 -9.38
N TRP A 29 -21.51 7.68 -10.47
CA TRP A 29 -20.51 6.62 -10.45
C TRP A 29 -19.13 7.13 -10.00
N ILE A 30 -18.66 8.27 -10.51
CA ILE A 30 -17.39 8.87 -10.02
C ILE A 30 -17.47 9.16 -8.52
N ALA A 31 -18.56 9.77 -8.06
CA ALA A 31 -18.73 10.11 -6.64
C ALA A 31 -18.72 8.85 -5.75
N ASP A 32 -19.31 7.76 -6.21
CA ASP A 32 -19.28 6.47 -5.50
C ASP A 32 -17.84 5.90 -5.43
N ILE A 33 -17.11 5.89 -6.55
CA ILE A 33 -15.70 5.45 -6.58
C ILE A 33 -14.83 6.33 -5.69
N ASP A 34 -15.01 7.65 -5.73
CA ASP A 34 -14.26 8.59 -4.91
C ASP A 34 -14.59 8.45 -3.42
N ALA A 35 -15.83 8.12 -3.06
CA ALA A 35 -16.22 7.88 -1.66
C ALA A 35 -15.57 6.63 -1.05
N GLN A 36 -15.08 5.72 -1.89
CA GLN A 36 -14.34 4.53 -1.45
C GLN A 36 -12.85 4.81 -1.24
N LYS A 37 -12.35 5.98 -1.65
CA LYS A 37 -10.94 6.35 -1.47
C LYS A 37 -10.67 6.73 -0.02
N ARG A 38 -9.53 6.26 0.50
CA ARG A 38 -9.01 6.65 1.81
C ARG A 38 -7.57 7.09 1.65
N GLN A 39 -7.26 8.25 2.23
CA GLN A 39 -5.90 8.76 2.33
C GLN A 39 -5.30 8.27 3.64
N HIS A 40 -4.06 7.80 3.56
CA HIS A 40 -3.32 7.27 4.68
C HIS A 40 -1.97 7.97 4.80
N SER A 41 -1.46 8.02 6.02
CA SER A 41 -0.13 8.55 6.30
C SER A 41 0.47 7.83 7.49
N GLN A 42 1.69 7.34 7.35
CA GLN A 42 2.41 6.69 8.43
C GLN A 42 3.87 7.13 8.43
N THR A 43 4.39 7.42 9.62
CA THR A 43 5.82 7.62 9.81
C THR A 43 6.43 6.32 10.30
N VAL A 44 7.34 5.76 9.52
CA VAL A 44 7.96 4.46 9.81
C VAL A 44 9.47 4.60 9.96
N PRO A 45 10.11 3.77 10.80
CA PRO A 45 11.56 3.73 10.88
C PRO A 45 12.13 3.27 9.54
N LEU A 46 13.10 4.02 9.02
CA LEU A 46 13.92 3.57 7.91
C LEU A 46 15.15 2.85 8.50
N PRO A 47 15.35 1.55 8.21
CA PRO A 47 16.53 0.82 8.65
C PRO A 47 17.81 1.55 8.23
N ASP A 48 18.85 1.48 9.05
CA ASP A 48 20.13 2.08 8.69
C ASP A 48 20.71 1.37 7.44
N TYR A 49 21.03 2.16 6.43
CA TYR A 49 21.60 1.72 5.16
C TYR A 49 22.98 2.34 4.93
N ASN A 50 23.51 3.08 5.91
CA ASN A 50 24.86 3.63 5.83
C ASN A 50 25.87 2.49 5.97
N GLY A 51 26.72 2.31 4.95
CA GLY A 51 27.76 1.27 4.94
C GLY A 51 27.36 -0.08 4.33
N GLN A 52 26.17 -0.17 3.72
CA GLN A 52 25.75 -1.31 2.89
C GLN A 52 25.68 -0.91 1.41
N ASP A 53 25.79 -1.88 0.50
CA ASP A 53 25.53 -1.64 -0.91
C ASP A 53 24.13 -1.03 -1.08
N VAL A 54 24.07 0.14 -1.73
CA VAL A 54 22.82 0.89 -1.92
C VAL A 54 21.96 0.21 -2.99
N CYS A 55 21.14 -0.73 -2.53
CA CYS A 55 20.10 -1.36 -3.32
C CYS A 55 18.74 -0.67 -3.14
N GLY A 56 17.69 -1.26 -3.73
CA GLY A 56 16.35 -0.68 -3.72
C GLY A 56 15.75 -0.51 -2.32
N ILE A 57 15.01 0.59 -2.15
CA ILE A 57 14.08 0.78 -1.04
C ILE A 57 12.75 0.14 -1.44
N THR A 58 12.22 -0.74 -0.59
CA THR A 58 10.92 -1.38 -0.80
C THR A 58 9.97 -0.95 0.29
N VAL A 59 8.79 -0.46 -0.11
CA VAL A 59 7.66 -0.16 0.76
C VAL A 59 6.70 -1.35 0.71
N HIS A 60 6.40 -1.92 1.87
CA HIS A 60 5.51 -3.07 2.04
C HIS A 60 4.21 -2.59 2.65
N PHE A 61 3.10 -2.82 1.96
CA PHE A 61 1.75 -2.62 2.51
C PHE A 61 1.28 -3.92 3.14
N LEU A 62 1.08 -3.90 4.45
CA LEU A 62 0.59 -5.01 5.25
C LEU A 62 -0.92 -4.87 5.45
N PRO A 63 -1.61 -5.94 5.92
CA PRO A 63 -2.99 -5.82 6.34
C PRO A 63 -3.17 -4.77 7.45
N CYS A 64 -4.40 -4.27 7.62
CA CYS A 64 -4.72 -3.22 8.59
C CYS A 64 -4.02 -1.88 8.30
N ASP A 65 -3.76 -1.59 7.02
CA ASP A 65 -3.12 -0.35 6.56
C ASP A 65 -1.75 -0.08 7.23
N ASP A 66 -1.05 -1.13 7.68
CA ASP A 66 0.30 -0.99 8.23
C ASP A 66 1.36 -0.99 7.12
N VAL A 67 2.45 -0.25 7.32
CA VAL A 67 3.52 -0.11 6.34
C VAL A 67 4.86 -0.44 6.97
N LYS A 68 5.67 -1.20 6.23
CA LYS A 68 7.08 -1.43 6.55
C LYS A 68 7.95 -0.97 5.40
N VAL A 69 9.09 -0.36 5.72
CA VAL A 69 10.06 0.06 4.72
C VAL A 69 11.36 -0.70 4.98
N THR A 70 11.88 -1.31 3.94
CA THR A 70 13.11 -2.10 4.02
C THR A 70 14.05 -1.76 2.87
N THR A 71 15.34 -1.90 3.13
CA THR A 71 16.39 -1.78 2.12
C THR A 71 17.01 -3.16 1.92
N SER A 72 17.13 -3.62 0.67
CA SER A 72 17.77 -4.90 0.39
C SER A 72 18.19 -5.04 -1.06
N CYS A 73 19.31 -5.73 -1.27
CA CYS A 73 19.71 -6.25 -2.58
C CYS A 73 19.08 -7.61 -2.90
N TYR A 74 18.48 -8.25 -1.89
CA TYR A 74 17.93 -9.59 -2.02
C TYR A 74 16.47 -9.52 -2.44
N THR A 75 16.00 -10.56 -3.12
CA THR A 75 14.60 -10.73 -3.52
C THR A 75 13.82 -11.50 -2.45
N TYR A 76 12.49 -11.36 -2.47
CA TYR A 76 11.59 -12.11 -1.60
C TYR A 76 11.85 -13.63 -1.73
N GLY A 77 11.92 -14.32 -0.59
CA GLY A 77 12.29 -15.73 -0.51
C GLY A 77 13.77 -15.99 -0.19
N SER A 78 14.65 -14.99 -0.35
CA SER A 78 16.04 -15.11 0.11
C SER A 78 16.11 -15.21 1.65
N PRO A 79 16.99 -16.06 2.20
CA PRO A 79 17.29 -16.06 3.64
C PRO A 79 17.74 -14.70 4.17
N SER A 80 18.36 -13.88 3.33
CA SER A 80 18.83 -12.53 3.68
C SER A 80 17.82 -11.42 3.39
N TYR A 81 16.61 -11.74 2.89
CA TYR A 81 15.58 -10.73 2.65
C TYR A 81 15.01 -10.21 3.99
N PRO A 82 14.87 -8.88 4.21
CA PRO A 82 14.48 -8.34 5.52
C PRO A 82 13.04 -8.65 5.96
N ILE A 83 12.11 -8.88 5.03
CA ILE A 83 10.71 -9.24 5.30
C ILE A 83 10.55 -10.75 5.15
N LYS A 84 9.92 -11.39 6.13
CA LYS A 84 9.64 -12.84 6.13
C LYS A 84 8.15 -13.15 6.09
N GLU A 85 7.33 -12.12 6.26
CA GLU A 85 5.89 -12.18 6.19
C GLU A 85 5.43 -12.70 4.82
N PRO A 86 4.41 -13.58 4.78
CA PRO A 86 4.01 -14.21 3.54
C PRO A 86 3.35 -13.21 2.59
N VAL A 87 3.59 -13.36 1.29
CA VAL A 87 2.84 -12.61 0.27
C VAL A 87 1.35 -13.00 0.33
N ARG A 88 0.45 -12.03 0.17
CA ARG A 88 -1.02 -12.19 0.28
C ARG A 88 -1.48 -12.67 1.67
N MET A 89 -0.99 -12.01 2.72
CA MET A 89 -1.54 -12.19 4.07
C MET A 89 -3.04 -11.92 4.08
N LYS A 90 -3.79 -12.75 4.81
CA LYS A 90 -5.18 -12.44 5.13
C LYS A 90 -5.22 -11.36 6.19
N GLU A 91 -6.12 -10.41 6.02
CA GLU A 91 -6.39 -9.41 7.04
C GLU A 91 -7.03 -10.08 8.27
N PRO A 92 -6.54 -9.79 9.49
CA PRO A 92 -7.15 -10.32 10.70
C PRO A 92 -8.56 -9.75 10.87
N ALA A 93 -9.43 -10.51 11.54
CA ALA A 93 -10.81 -10.07 11.81
C ALA A 93 -10.88 -8.77 12.63
N VAL A 94 -9.83 -8.49 13.41
CA VAL A 94 -9.69 -7.27 14.20
C VAL A 94 -8.28 -6.73 13.97
N CYS A 95 -8.21 -5.49 13.51
CA CYS A 95 -6.96 -4.78 13.36
C CYS A 95 -6.49 -4.24 14.72
N PRO A 96 -5.23 -4.50 15.12
CA PRO A 96 -4.65 -3.85 16.28
C PRO A 96 -4.62 -2.33 16.07
N LYS A 97 -4.84 -1.57 17.15
CA LYS A 97 -4.75 -0.10 17.16
C LYS A 97 -3.37 0.35 17.57
#